data_AF-A0A1G9USF9-F1
#
_entry.id   AF-A0A1G9USF9-F1
#
_cell.length_a   1.000
_cell.length_b   1.000
_cell.length_c   1.000
_cell.angle_alpha   90.00
_cell.angle_beta   90.00
_cell.angle_gamma   90.00
#
_symmetry.space_group_name_H-M   'P 1'
#
loop_
_entity.id
_entity.type
_entity.pdbx_description
1 polymer ?
#
loop_
_entity_poly.entity_id
_entity_poly.type
_entity_poly.pdbx_seq_one_letter_code
_entity_poly.pdbx_strand_id
1 'polypeptide(L)' 'MSKARNTVAAATAAIKRDMGKIPAPRPHHTQGALADRHMRQHTPDSVYGEDIEIKAEA' A
#
# COMPACT_ATOMS: atom_id res chain seq x y z
N MET A 1 1.52 -27.00 40.80
CA MET A 1 2.04 -26.63 39.47
C MET A 1 1.08 -25.65 38.82
N SER A 2 1.32 -24.34 38.93
CA SER A 2 0.49 -23.34 38.26
C SER A 2 0.74 -23.40 36.76
N LYS A 3 -0.27 -23.82 36.00
CA LYS A 3 -0.23 -23.86 34.53
C LYS A 3 -0.27 -22.41 34.04
N ALA A 4 0.91 -21.77 33.95
CA ALA A 4 1.03 -20.39 33.50
C ALA A 4 0.36 -20.26 32.13
N ARG A 5 -0.75 -19.52 32.07
CA ARG A 5 -1.49 -19.27 30.83
C ARG A 5 -0.58 -18.41 29.97
N ASN A 6 -0.08 -18.95 28.85
CA ASN A 6 0.78 -18.22 27.93
C ASN A 6 -0.05 -17.14 27.21
N THR A 7 -0.10 -15.96 27.81
CA THR A 7 -0.88 -14.80 27.35
C THR A 7 -0.37 -14.26 26.03
N VAL A 8 0.95 -14.34 25.78
CA VAL A 8 1.58 -13.94 24.53
C VAL A 8 1.07 -14.82 23.38
N ALA A 9 1.10 -16.14 23.54
CA ALA A 9 0.61 -17.06 22.52
C ALA A 9 -0.89 -16.87 22.22
N ALA A 10 -1.70 -16.59 23.26
CA ALA A 10 -3.12 -16.28 23.09
C ALA A 10 -3.35 -14.97 22.33
N ALA A 11 -2.58 -13.92 22.65
CA ALA A 11 -2.64 -12.63 21.98
C ALA A 11 -2.22 -12.73 20.50
N THR A 12 -1.13 -13.44 20.20
CA THR A 12 -0.67 -13.63 18.82
C THR A 12 -1.70 -14.40 17.99
N ALA A 13 -2.37 -15.41 18.57
CA ALA A 13 -3.42 -16.16 17.89
C ALA A 13 -4.65 -15.30 17.59
N ALA A 14 -5.04 -14.41 18.51
CA ALA A 14 -6.12 -13.45 18.29
C ALA A 14 -5.80 -12.45 17.17
N ILE A 15 -4.63 -11.81 17.23
CA ILE A 15 -4.16 -10.87 16.19
C ILE A 15 -4.16 -11.55 14.81
N LYS A 16 -3.64 -12.77 14.71
CA LYS A 16 -3.61 -13.51 13.44
C LYS A 16 -5.02 -13.82 12.92
N ARG A 17 -5.96 -14.16 13.81
CA ARG A 17 -7.36 -14.41 13.46
C ARG A 17 -8.06 -13.15 12.97
N ASP A 18 -7.78 -12.02 13.59
CA ASP A 18 -8.38 -10.72 13.26
C ASP A 18 -7.80 -10.15 11.97
N MET A 19 -6.48 -10.24 11.79
CA MET A 19 -5.79 -9.78 10.59
C MET A 19 -6.04 -10.68 9.37
N GLY A 20 -6.28 -11.98 9.55
CA GLY A 20 -6.50 -12.93 8.46
C GLY A 20 -7.80 -12.71 7.68
N LYS A 21 -8.75 -11.95 8.24
CA LYS A 21 -10.02 -11.61 7.58
C LYS A 21 -10.01 -10.23 6.91
N ILE A 22 -8.93 -9.47 7.06
CA ILE A 22 -8.79 -8.18 6.40
C ILE A 22 -8.26 -8.50 5.00
N PRO A 23 -9.09 -8.46 3.94
CA PRO A 23 -8.56 -8.56 2.59
C PRO A 23 -7.49 -7.49 2.47
N ALA A 24 -6.30 -7.87 2.03
CA ALA A 24 -5.21 -6.93 1.81
C ALA A 24 -5.82 -5.71 1.09
N PRO A 25 -5.71 -4.49 1.67
CA PRO A 25 -6.34 -3.33 1.09
C PRO A 25 -5.89 -3.26 -0.36
N ARG A 26 -6.86 -3.21 -1.28
CA ARG A 26 -6.53 -3.22 -2.70
C ARG A 26 -5.48 -2.13 -2.93
N PRO A 27 -4.43 -2.36 -3.72
CA PRO A 27 -3.30 -1.43 -3.83
C PRO A 27 -3.73 0.02 -4.10
N HIS A 28 -4.82 0.20 -4.85
CA HIS A 28 -5.44 1.47 -5.23
C HIS A 28 -6.33 2.14 -4.15
N HIS A 29 -6.56 1.49 -3.01
CA HIS A 29 -7.35 1.99 -1.86
C HIS A 29 -6.49 2.30 -0.63
N THR A 30 -5.17 2.22 -0.75
CA THR A 30 -4.26 2.66 0.32
C THR A 30 -4.24 4.18 0.40
N GLN A 31 -3.95 4.74 1.57
CA GLN A 31 -3.80 6.19 1.75
C GLN A 31 -2.74 6.76 0.80
N GLY A 32 -1.65 6.02 0.55
CA GLY A 32 -0.62 6.39 -0.42
C GLY A 32 -1.16 6.47 -1.85
N ALA A 33 -1.96 5.50 -2.30
CA ALA A 33 -2.55 5.52 -3.63
C ALA A 33 -3.61 6.61 -3.82
N LEU A 34 -4.33 6.99 -2.76
CA LEU A 34 -5.25 8.12 -2.79
C LEU A 34 -4.49 9.46 -2.89
N ALA A 35 -3.40 9.60 -2.14
CA ALA A 35 -2.54 10.78 -2.21
C ALA A 35 -1.90 10.93 -3.60
N ASP A 36 -1.35 9.85 -4.17
CA ASP A 36 -0.78 9.83 -5.52
C ASP A 36 -1.81 10.24 -6.59
N ARG A 37 -3.04 9.72 -6.52
CA ARG A 37 -4.13 10.12 -7.42
C ARG A 37 -4.50 11.60 -7.29
N HIS A 38 -4.60 12.10 -6.06
CA HIS A 38 -4.89 13.51 -5.79
C HIS A 38 -3.82 14.42 -6.40
N MET A 39 -2.54 14.08 -6.21
CA MET A 39 -1.42 14.84 -6.77
C MET A 39 -1.45 14.86 -8.30
N ARG A 40 -1.73 13.72 -8.96
CA ARG A 40 -1.87 13.67 -10.44
C ARG A 40 -2.99 14.55 -10.98
N GLN A 41 -4.10 14.70 -10.26
CA GLN A 41 -5.18 15.61 -10.70
C GLN A 41 -4.79 17.09 -10.68
N HIS A 42 -3.78 17.45 -9.87
CA HIS A 42 -3.27 18.82 -9.75
C HIS A 42 -1.94 19.04 -10.46
N THR A 43 -1.32 17.98 -10.98
CA THR A 43 -0.06 18.05 -11.72
C THR A 43 -0.40 18.11 -13.20
N PRO A 44 -0.21 19.26 -13.88
CA PRO A 44 -0.46 19.34 -15.31
C PRO A 44 0.47 18.38 -16.06
N ASP A 45 -0.04 17.78 -17.14
CA ASP A 45 0.69 16.80 -17.96
C ASP A 45 2.02 17.36 -18.50
N SER A 46 2.15 18.69 -18.57
CA SER A 46 3.39 19.40 -18.95
C SER A 46 4.56 19.21 -17.98
N VAL A 47 4.34 18.69 -16.76
CA VAL A 47 5.40 18.47 -15.76
C VAL A 47 6.13 17.14 -16.01
N TYR A 48 5.50 16.18 -16.71
CA TYR A 48 6.14 14.91 -17.04
C TYR A 48 7.09 14.98 -18.25
N GLY A 49 7.36 16.19 -18.74
CA GLY A 49 8.37 16.47 -19.75
C GLY A 49 7.88 16.14 -21.14
N GLU A 50 8.06 17.10 -22.03
CA GLU A 50 8.02 16.92 -23.48
C GLU A 50 8.75 15.62 -23.85
N ASP A 51 8.09 14.80 -24.66
CA ASP A 51 8.66 13.60 -25.26
C ASP A 51 10.06 13.94 -25.79
N ILE A 52 11.08 13.32 -25.19
CA ILE A 52 12.42 13.29 -25.76
C ILE A 52 12.27 12.55 -27.09
N GLU A 53 12.01 13.30 -28.17
CA GLU A 53 12.10 12.82 -29.54
C GLU A 53 13.56 12.41 -29.77
N ILE A 54 13.89 11.17 -29.43
CA ILE A 54 15.11 10.53 -29.93
C ILE A 54 14.85 10.31 -31.41
N LYS A 55 15.12 11.33 -32.24
CA LYS A 55 15.27 11.17 -33.68
C LYS A 55 16.46 10.25 -33.89
N ALA A 56 16.16 8.96 -34.05
CA ALA A 56 17.07 8.00 -34.65
C ALA A 56 17.21 8.40 -36.13
N GLU A 57 18.27 9.13 -36.44
CA GLU A 57 18.71 9.39 -37.81
C GLU A 57 19.28 8.08 -38.37
N ALA A 58 18.80 7.72 -39.57
CA ALA A 58 19.12 6.49 -40.30
C ALA A 58 20.28 6.70 -41.28
#